data_AF-A0A2V6NR43-F1
#
_entry.id   AF-A0A2V6NR43-F1
#
_cell.length_a   1.000
_cell.length_b   1.000
_cell.length_c   1.000
_cell.angle_alpha   90.00
_cell.angle_beta   90.00
_cell.angle_gamma   90.00
#
_symmetry.space_group_name_H-M   'P 1'
#
loop_
_entity.id
_entity.type
_entity.pdbx_description
1 polymer ?
#
loop_
_entity_poly.entity_id
_entity_poly.type
_entity_poly.pdbx_seq_one_letter_code
_entity_poly.pdbx_strand_id
1 'polypeptide(L)'
;MDAHFKAESPWYSYHEIFRETGARLVGALPGEVVMMNGLTVNLHLMLVSFYRPTPARHKILIEDSAFPSDAYAVKSQIRYHGLDPAGSLLIARPRTGEALIRTEDIEALLEERGEEIALVMLSGVHYLTGQVFDIERIAAAARRQG
;
A
#
# COMPACT_ATOMS: atom_id res chain seq x y z
N MET A 1 -24.21 15.70 25.80
CA MET A 1 -22.91 16.39 26.00
C MET A 1 -21.93 15.51 26.78
N ASP A 2 -22.40 14.74 27.77
CA ASP A 2 -21.51 13.93 28.62
C ASP A 2 -20.89 12.71 27.92
N ALA A 3 -21.61 12.01 27.03
CA ALA A 3 -21.02 10.89 26.26
C ALA A 3 -19.86 11.32 25.33
N HIS A 4 -19.88 12.57 24.89
CA HIS A 4 -18.91 13.08 23.93
C HIS A 4 -17.54 13.38 24.57
N PHE A 5 -17.50 13.76 25.86
CA PHE A 5 -16.27 14.20 26.55
C PHE A 5 -16.06 13.62 27.96
N LYS A 6 -17.11 13.14 28.64
CA LYS A 6 -17.09 12.82 30.08
C LYS A 6 -17.49 11.37 30.40
N ALA A 7 -17.77 10.53 29.41
CA ALA A 7 -18.00 9.10 29.63
C ALA A 7 -16.70 8.36 29.99
N GLU A 8 -16.81 7.14 30.49
CA GLU A 8 -15.66 6.25 30.71
C GLU A 8 -14.89 5.97 29.41
N SER A 9 -15.59 5.92 28.28
CA SER A 9 -15.02 5.90 26.93
C SER A 9 -15.59 7.05 26.10
N PRO A 10 -15.05 8.27 26.21
CA PRO A 10 -15.55 9.43 25.49
C PRO A 10 -15.43 9.24 23.98
N TRP A 11 -16.47 9.61 23.22
CA TRP A 11 -16.43 9.47 21.75
C TRP A 11 -15.35 10.32 21.09
N TYR A 12 -15.08 11.52 21.62
CA TYR A 12 -14.09 12.43 21.06
C TYR A 12 -12.68 11.82 21.02
N SER A 13 -12.21 11.27 22.14
CA SER A 13 -10.87 10.70 22.29
C SER A 13 -10.84 9.18 22.05
N TYR A 14 -11.94 8.57 21.62
CA TYR A 14 -12.03 7.11 21.49
C TYR A 14 -10.96 6.52 20.56
N HIS A 15 -10.65 7.24 19.48
CA HIS A 15 -9.63 6.85 18.52
C HIS A 15 -8.20 6.84 19.12
N GLU A 16 -7.95 7.61 20.19
CA GLU A 16 -6.66 7.66 20.87
C GLU A 16 -6.42 6.44 21.76
N ILE A 17 -7.49 5.78 22.24
CA ILE A 17 -7.42 4.62 23.15
C ILE A 17 -6.60 3.47 22.54
N PHE A 18 -6.67 3.30 21.21
CA PHE A 18 -5.99 2.21 20.51
C PHE A 18 -4.62 2.59 19.96
N ARG A 19 -4.19 3.84 20.15
CA ARG A 19 -2.95 4.38 19.56
C ARG A 19 -1.73 3.59 20.00
N GLU A 20 -1.56 3.41 21.31
CA GLU A 20 -0.42 2.68 21.91
C GLU A 20 -0.41 1.19 21.52
N THR A 21 -1.57 0.53 21.63
CA THR A 21 -1.66 -0.91 21.33
C THR A 21 -1.50 -1.18 19.84
N GLY A 22 -2.07 -0.34 18.98
CA GLY A 22 -1.89 -0.40 17.53
C GLY A 22 -0.44 -0.23 17.13
N ALA A 23 0.24 0.80 17.66
CA ALA A 23 1.64 1.06 17.42
C ALA A 23 2.54 -0.14 17.79
N ARG A 24 2.33 -0.75 18.97
CA ARG A 24 3.07 -1.96 19.37
C ARG A 24 2.82 -3.15 18.44
N LEU A 25 1.60 -3.32 17.93
CA LEU A 25 1.24 -4.45 17.07
C LEU A 25 1.96 -4.41 15.71
N VAL A 26 2.11 -3.22 15.13
CA VAL A 26 2.74 -3.03 13.81
C VAL A 26 4.20 -2.56 13.89
N GLY A 27 4.75 -2.38 15.10
CA GLY A 27 6.11 -1.92 15.31
C GLY A 27 6.35 -0.45 14.95
N ALA A 28 5.35 0.41 15.12
CA ALA A 28 5.41 1.84 14.82
C ALA A 28 5.42 2.71 16.10
N LEU A 29 5.58 4.02 15.96
CA LEU A 29 5.36 4.97 17.05
C LEU A 29 3.86 5.24 17.24
N PRO A 30 3.40 5.59 18.46
CA PRO A 30 2.00 5.95 18.69
C PRO A 30 1.48 7.00 17.70
N GLY A 31 2.29 7.99 17.32
CA GLY A 31 1.87 9.03 16.34
C GLY A 31 1.75 8.59 14.89
N GLU A 32 2.15 7.37 14.56
CA GLU A 32 2.19 6.86 13.19
C GLU A 32 1.04 5.89 12.89
N VAL A 33 0.18 5.60 13.87
CA VAL A 33 -0.94 4.64 13.74
C VAL A 33 -2.25 5.28 14.18
N VAL A 34 -3.27 5.09 13.35
CA VAL A 34 -4.66 5.46 13.67
C VAL A 34 -5.60 4.32 13.28
N MET A 35 -6.54 3.99 14.18
CA MET A 35 -7.61 3.05 13.90
C MET A 35 -8.80 3.82 13.33
N MET A 36 -9.03 3.71 12.02
CA MET A 36 -10.11 4.42 11.34
C MET A 36 -10.64 3.61 10.15
N ASN A 37 -11.91 3.82 9.79
CA ASN A 37 -12.58 3.25 8.60
C ASN A 37 -12.34 1.73 8.40
N GLY A 38 -12.40 1.27 7.14
CA GLY A 38 -11.94 -0.04 6.71
C GLY A 38 -10.73 0.05 5.77
N LEU A 39 -10.09 -1.09 5.50
CA LEU A 39 -8.83 -1.19 4.75
C LEU A 39 -8.85 -0.42 3.42
N THR A 40 -9.82 -0.72 2.54
CA THR A 40 -9.88 -0.10 1.20
C THR A 40 -10.12 1.43 1.26
N VAL A 41 -10.88 1.90 2.25
CA VAL A 41 -11.07 3.36 2.47
C VAL A 41 -9.74 4.00 2.86
N ASN A 42 -9.00 3.39 3.79
CA ASN A 42 -7.70 3.90 4.20
C ASN A 42 -6.67 3.84 3.05
N LEU A 43 -6.68 2.78 2.24
CA LEU A 43 -5.85 2.70 1.03
C LEU A 43 -6.14 3.87 0.07
N HIS A 44 -7.41 4.21 -0.14
CA HIS A 44 -7.76 5.40 -0.94
C HIS A 44 -7.20 6.70 -0.36
N LEU A 45 -7.35 6.91 0.95
CA LEU A 45 -6.83 8.11 1.62
C LEU A 45 -5.30 8.21 1.51
N MET A 46 -4.60 7.08 1.63
CA MET A 46 -3.14 7.01 1.43
C MET A 46 -2.77 7.27 -0.03
N LEU A 47 -3.44 6.64 -0.99
CA LEU A 47 -3.14 6.81 -2.42
C LEU A 47 -3.35 8.26 -2.86
N VAL A 48 -4.46 8.92 -2.48
CA VAL A 48 -4.69 10.34 -2.79
C VAL A 48 -3.56 11.24 -2.25
N SER A 49 -2.96 10.87 -1.12
CA SER A 49 -1.92 11.67 -0.46
C SER A 49 -0.52 11.43 -1.03
N PHE A 50 -0.19 10.16 -1.31
CA PHE A 50 1.15 9.69 -1.65
C PHE A 50 1.36 9.41 -3.14
N TYR A 51 0.32 9.04 -3.90
CA TYR A 51 0.44 8.88 -5.35
C TYR A 51 0.37 10.25 -6.03
N ARG A 52 1.54 10.79 -6.38
CA ARG A 52 1.69 12.10 -7.02
C ARG A 52 2.32 11.93 -8.39
N PRO A 53 1.58 11.41 -9.38
CA PRO A 53 2.15 11.06 -10.67
C PRO A 53 2.60 12.31 -11.46
N THR A 54 3.66 12.12 -12.25
CA THR A 54 4.13 13.06 -13.27
C THR A 54 4.13 12.37 -14.63
N PRO A 55 4.24 13.09 -15.76
CA PRO A 55 4.28 12.44 -17.08
C PRO A 55 5.37 11.37 -17.22
N ALA A 56 6.53 11.54 -16.56
CA ALA A 56 7.64 10.59 -16.60
C ALA A 56 7.52 9.48 -15.54
N ARG A 57 6.95 9.80 -14.37
CA ARG A 57 6.85 8.89 -13.21
C ARG A 57 5.42 8.80 -12.73
N HIS A 58 4.68 7.82 -13.24
CA HIS A 58 3.24 7.67 -12.96
C HIS A 58 2.80 6.22 -12.70
N LYS A 59 3.68 5.23 -12.84
CA LYS A 59 3.30 3.82 -12.71
C LYS A 59 3.12 3.46 -11.24
N ILE A 60 2.13 2.62 -10.96
CA ILE A 60 1.97 1.95 -9.66
C ILE A 60 2.33 0.48 -9.86
N LEU A 61 3.27 -0.02 -9.05
CA LEU A 61 3.64 -1.43 -9.03
C LEU A 61 2.79 -2.19 -8.01
N ILE A 62 2.14 -3.28 -8.44
CA ILE A 62 1.43 -4.25 -7.59
C ILE A 62 1.86 -5.69 -7.91
N GLU A 63 1.51 -6.64 -7.05
CA GLU A 63 1.66 -8.07 -7.32
C GLU A 63 0.56 -8.60 -8.26
N ASP A 64 0.89 -9.65 -9.02
CA ASP A 64 -0.09 -10.38 -9.79
C ASP A 64 -1.11 -11.06 -8.89
N SER A 65 -2.37 -11.08 -9.33
CA SER A 65 -3.48 -11.57 -8.49
C SER A 65 -3.53 -10.89 -7.12
N ALA A 66 -3.20 -9.60 -7.03
CA ALA A 66 -3.47 -8.77 -5.86
C ALA A 66 -4.96 -8.85 -5.47
N PHE A 67 -5.26 -8.63 -4.18
CA PHE A 67 -6.63 -8.73 -3.69
C PHE A 67 -7.57 -7.81 -4.50
N PRO A 68 -8.77 -8.27 -4.92
CA PRO A 68 -9.57 -7.54 -5.90
C PRO A 68 -9.85 -6.08 -5.54
N SER A 69 -10.17 -5.78 -4.27
CA SER A 69 -10.41 -4.40 -3.84
C SER A 69 -9.20 -3.49 -4.00
N ASP A 70 -8.00 -4.03 -3.84
CA ASP A 70 -6.74 -3.28 -3.85
C ASP A 70 -6.38 -2.94 -5.29
N ALA A 71 -6.54 -3.92 -6.20
CA ALA A 71 -6.42 -3.70 -7.63
C ALA A 71 -7.46 -2.67 -8.15
N TYR A 72 -8.69 -2.68 -7.63
CA TYR A 72 -9.69 -1.67 -7.98
C TYR A 72 -9.36 -0.29 -7.41
N ALA A 73 -8.83 -0.21 -6.17
CA ALA A 73 -8.40 1.04 -5.57
C ALA A 73 -7.27 1.70 -6.39
N VAL A 74 -6.26 0.93 -6.79
CA VAL A 74 -5.18 1.41 -7.65
C VAL A 74 -5.71 1.88 -9.01
N LYS A 75 -6.51 1.06 -9.69
CA LYS A 75 -7.05 1.41 -11.01
C LYS A 75 -7.94 2.65 -10.97
N SER A 76 -8.72 2.85 -9.91
CA SER A 76 -9.56 4.03 -9.77
C SER A 76 -8.74 5.28 -9.42
N GLN A 77 -7.65 5.15 -8.65
CA GLN A 77 -6.73 6.26 -8.38
C GLN A 77 -5.95 6.69 -9.63
N ILE A 78 -5.45 5.73 -10.43
CA ILE A 78 -4.84 6.02 -11.74
C ILE A 78 -5.82 6.85 -12.61
N ARG A 79 -7.07 6.40 -12.73
CA ARG A 79 -8.10 7.13 -13.50
C ARG A 79 -8.45 8.48 -12.90
N TYR A 80 -8.48 8.59 -11.57
CA TYR A 80 -8.71 9.86 -10.87
C TYR A 80 -7.66 10.92 -11.24
N HIS A 81 -6.42 10.50 -11.50
CA HIS A 81 -5.34 11.36 -12.02
C HIS A 81 -5.34 11.52 -13.55
N GLY A 82 -6.40 11.08 -14.25
CA GLY A 82 -6.53 11.23 -15.71
C GLY A 82 -5.66 10.30 -16.53
N LEU A 83 -5.11 9.24 -15.92
CA LEU A 83 -4.23 8.28 -16.57
C LEU A 83 -4.96 6.99 -16.95
N ASP A 84 -4.42 6.26 -17.93
CA ASP A 84 -4.91 4.93 -18.30
C ASP A 84 -4.19 3.84 -17.47
N PRO A 85 -4.93 2.97 -16.74
CA PRO A 85 -4.35 1.79 -16.11
C PRO A 85 -3.54 0.88 -17.04
N ALA A 86 -3.86 0.80 -18.33
CA ALA A 86 -3.09 -0.03 -19.27
C ALA A 86 -1.62 0.44 -19.39
N GLY A 87 -1.35 1.74 -19.24
CA GLY A 87 0.00 2.31 -19.27
C GLY A 87 0.58 2.62 -17.89
N SER A 88 -0.26 2.70 -16.86
CA SER A 88 0.14 3.18 -15.51
C SER A 88 0.10 2.10 -14.43
N LEU A 89 -0.38 0.90 -14.74
CA LEU A 89 -0.36 -0.23 -13.81
C LEU A 89 0.76 -1.19 -14.22
N LEU A 90 1.74 -1.37 -13.34
CA LEU A 90 2.80 -2.35 -13.48
C LEU A 90 2.51 -3.54 -12.55
N ILE A 91 2.67 -4.76 -13.05
CA ILE A 91 2.33 -5.97 -12.31
C ILE A 91 3.57 -6.86 -12.23
N ALA A 92 4.05 -7.13 -11.01
CA ALA A 92 5.06 -8.15 -10.75
C ALA A 92 4.42 -9.54 -10.85
N ARG A 93 4.94 -10.40 -11.73
CA ARG A 93 4.37 -11.71 -12.03
C ARG A 93 5.32 -12.84 -11.62
N PRO A 94 4.80 -14.01 -11.23
CA PRO A 94 5.65 -15.18 -11.07
C PRO A 94 6.21 -15.60 -12.44
N ARG A 95 7.35 -16.28 -12.43
CA ARG A 95 7.92 -16.87 -13.64
C ARG A 95 7.02 -18.00 -14.15
N THR A 96 7.14 -18.34 -15.44
CA THR A 96 6.37 -19.46 -16.03
C THR A 96 6.59 -20.75 -15.23
N GLY A 97 5.49 -21.34 -14.75
CA GLY A 97 5.52 -22.56 -13.94
C GLY A 97 5.69 -22.34 -12.43
N GLU A 98 5.84 -21.11 -11.98
CA GLU A 98 5.91 -20.75 -10.57
C GLU A 98 4.58 -20.14 -10.10
N ALA A 99 4.26 -20.35 -8.83
CA ALA A 99 3.11 -19.72 -8.18
C ALA A 99 3.52 -18.47 -7.36
N LEU A 100 4.79 -18.39 -6.96
CA LEU A 100 5.31 -17.34 -6.09
C LEU A 100 6.12 -16.33 -6.91
N ILE A 101 6.05 -15.06 -6.51
CA ILE A 101 6.83 -13.99 -7.15
C ILE A 101 8.15 -13.88 -6.42
N ARG A 102 9.27 -14.09 -7.11
CA ARG A 102 10.57 -14.03 -6.45
C ARG A 102 10.95 -12.60 -6.11
N THR A 103 11.55 -12.38 -4.94
CA THR A 103 11.99 -11.03 -4.52
C THR A 103 12.97 -10.44 -5.51
N GLU A 104 13.89 -11.24 -6.07
CA GLU A 104 14.85 -10.77 -7.07
C GLU A 104 14.20 -10.29 -8.37
N ASP A 105 13.03 -10.82 -8.73
CA ASP A 105 12.30 -10.38 -9.93
C ASP A 105 11.64 -9.02 -9.69
N ILE A 106 11.17 -8.75 -8.46
CA ILE A 106 10.65 -7.44 -8.05
C ILE A 106 11.79 -6.42 -8.01
N GLU A 107 12.94 -6.79 -7.44
CA GLU A 107 14.14 -5.94 -7.40
C GLU A 107 14.62 -5.58 -8.81
N ALA A 108 14.72 -6.57 -9.71
CA ALA A 108 15.10 -6.35 -11.11
C ALA A 108 14.10 -5.43 -11.83
N LEU A 109 12.80 -5.61 -11.59
CA LEU A 109 11.77 -4.73 -12.17
C LEU A 109 11.88 -3.29 -11.67
N LEU A 110 12.20 -3.09 -10.39
CA LEU A 110 12.46 -1.77 -9.81
C LEU A 110 13.74 -1.15 -10.38
N GLU A 111 14.79 -1.93 -10.62
CA GLU A 111 16.02 -1.42 -11.25
C GLU A 111 15.81 -1.05 -12.72
N GLU A 112 15.03 -1.84 -13.47
CA GLU A 112 14.76 -1.58 -14.88
C GLU A 112 13.79 -0.40 -15.09
N ARG A 113 12.78 -0.26 -14.22
CA ARG A 113 11.61 0.61 -14.46
C ARG A 113 11.38 1.65 -13.36
N GLY A 114 12.28 1.74 -12.38
CA GLY A 114 12.13 2.56 -11.18
C GLY A 114 11.86 4.03 -11.46
N GLU A 115 12.46 4.59 -12.50
CA GLU A 115 12.25 5.99 -12.88
C GLU A 115 10.80 6.31 -13.27
N GLU A 116 10.05 5.30 -13.75
CA GLU A 116 8.66 5.43 -14.15
C GLU A 116 7.67 5.14 -13.01
N ILE A 117 8.12 4.53 -11.91
CA ILE A 117 7.28 4.07 -10.81
C ILE A 117 7.14 5.18 -9.76
N ALA A 118 5.91 5.67 -9.59
CA ALA A 118 5.59 6.67 -8.57
C ALA A 118 5.28 6.06 -7.20
N LEU A 119 4.81 4.81 -7.17
CA LEU A 119 4.38 4.15 -5.95
C LEU A 119 4.48 2.63 -6.09
N VAL A 120 4.96 1.96 -5.04
CA VAL A 120 4.94 0.50 -4.90
C VAL A 120 3.91 0.14 -3.84
N MET A 121 2.92 -0.67 -4.19
CA MET A 121 1.88 -1.14 -3.29
C MET A 121 1.80 -2.66 -3.38
N LEU A 122 2.35 -3.35 -2.38
CA LEU A 122 2.32 -4.80 -2.27
C LEU A 122 1.64 -5.21 -0.98
N SER A 123 0.97 -6.37 -0.99
CA SER A 123 0.59 -7.03 0.25
C SER A 123 1.83 -7.47 1.04
N GLY A 124 1.74 -7.48 2.38
CA GLY A 124 2.78 -8.10 3.20
C GLY A 124 2.74 -9.63 3.13
N VAL A 125 1.51 -10.18 3.09
CA VAL A 125 1.24 -11.59 2.84
C VAL A 125 0.21 -11.71 1.74
N HIS A 126 0.55 -12.41 0.66
CA HIS A 126 -0.31 -12.59 -0.50
C HIS A 126 -1.52 -13.46 -0.15
N TYR A 127 -2.75 -12.94 -0.36
CA TYR A 127 -3.98 -13.60 0.12
C TYR A 127 -4.22 -14.99 -0.48
N LEU A 128 -3.86 -15.17 -1.77
CA LEU A 128 -4.09 -16.43 -2.48
C LEU A 128 -3.03 -17.50 -2.20
N THR A 129 -1.75 -17.13 -2.22
CA THR A 129 -0.63 -18.08 -2.15
C THR A 129 -0.06 -18.24 -0.73
N GLY A 130 -0.40 -17.33 0.19
CA GLY A 130 0.19 -17.25 1.52
C GLY A 130 1.64 -16.77 1.52
N GLN A 131 2.16 -16.30 0.38
CA GLN A 131 3.53 -15.82 0.26
C GLN A 131 3.75 -14.59 1.15
N VAL A 132 4.76 -14.64 2.01
CA VAL A 132 5.25 -13.47 2.73
C VAL A 132 6.29 -12.77 1.86
N PHE A 133 6.08 -11.50 1.56
CA PHE A 133 7.06 -10.70 0.83
C PHE A 133 8.13 -10.14 1.76
N ASP A 134 9.36 -10.05 1.27
CA ASP A 134 10.45 -9.38 1.97
C ASP A 134 10.31 -7.86 1.83
N ILE A 135 9.44 -7.28 2.65
CA ILE A 135 9.10 -5.86 2.61
C ILE A 135 10.35 -4.99 2.82
N GLU A 136 11.29 -5.43 3.66
CA GLU A 136 12.52 -4.67 3.93
C GLU A 136 13.36 -4.54 2.66
N ARG A 137 13.65 -5.66 1.98
CA ARG A 137 14.41 -5.65 0.74
C ARG A 137 13.72 -4.87 -0.36
N ILE A 138 12.42 -5.09 -0.54
CA ILE A 138 11.65 -4.42 -1.61
C ILE A 138 11.56 -2.92 -1.35
N ALA A 139 11.30 -2.49 -0.10
CA ALA A 139 11.26 -1.07 0.24
C ALA A 139 12.63 -0.40 0.07
N ALA A 140 13.72 -1.09 0.42
CA ALA A 140 15.07 -0.59 0.18
C ALA A 140 15.36 -0.45 -1.33
N ALA A 141 14.94 -1.43 -2.15
CA ALA A 141 15.08 -1.37 -3.61
C ALA A 141 14.26 -0.23 -4.21
N ALA A 142 13.01 -0.07 -3.81
CA ALA A 142 12.15 1.01 -4.28
C ALA A 142 12.73 2.39 -3.93
N ARG A 143 13.16 2.61 -2.68
CA ARG A 143 13.76 3.88 -2.25
C ARG A 143 15.03 4.27 -3.00
N ARG A 144 15.82 3.30 -3.49
CA ARG A 144 17.00 3.59 -4.33
C ARG A 144 16.62 4.26 -5.66
N GLN A 145 15.38 4.10 -6.10
CA GLN A 145 14.87 4.64 -7.36
C GLN A 145 14.18 6.01 -7.18
N GLY A 146 14.08 6.54 -5.96
CA GLY A 146 13.37 7.78 -5.61
C GLY A 146 11.92 7.54 -5.25
#